data_AF-A0A1Q3KWE5-F1
#
_entry.id   AF-A0A1Q3KWE5-F1
#
_cell.length_a   1.000
_cell.length_b   1.000
_cell.length_c   1.000
_cell.angle_alpha   90.00
_cell.angle_beta   90.00
_cell.angle_gamma   90.00
#
_symmetry.space_group_name_H-M   'P 1'
#
loop_
_entity.id
_entity.type
_entity.pdbx_description
1 polymer ?
#
loop_
_entity_poly.entity_id
_entity_poly.type
_entity_poly.pdbx_seq_one_letter_code
_entity_poly.pdbx_strand_id
1 'polypeptide(L)'
;MNEGFVLVAKRDCPTCELVQPVVRELVAGTRPIAVYSQDDPTFPEGVAGVRDDRALEVSFRLAIETVPTLIRLEGGREVERVVGWQRDEWRALTGLNSLGEGLPDWRPGCGSKSVEPGILDELEIKYGQVPFQARRIEIGEHEDEFEAMYSRGWSDGLPTVPPTRLRVHRMLKGTARDPGDVLGLLPPDLQPLTVEKLAINAVMAGCAPEYMPVVIAAVEAALSEPFNMHGVLATTMFCGPIAIVNGPIARAIGMNSRGNALGQGNRANATIGRALQLCVRNVGGGRPQGVDRSTLGTPGKYTFCFAEDEAGSCWEPLSVERGFAQGSNTLTLFAGDGVHGIVDQQSRTPESLARTFALSLRGVNHWKLAQGADAILVVSPEHERTFKAAGWDKARLRQELETLLLLPAEEVVRGAGGIAEGVPAAALGDRKTVPKFRKGGLLIVRAGGDAGMFSAVIAGWGASGPIGSTPVTVAIKE
;
A
#
# COMPACT_ATOMS: atom_id res chain seq x y z
N MET A 1 -39.22 2.76 16.66
CA MET A 1 -40.68 2.90 16.53
C MET A 1 -41.16 1.67 15.78
N ASN A 2 -42.24 1.00 16.21
CA ASN A 2 -42.69 -0.25 15.59
C ASN A 2 -43.62 0.00 14.38
N GLU A 3 -44.44 1.05 14.44
CA GLU A 3 -45.37 1.45 13.39
C GLU A 3 -45.37 2.98 13.30
N GLY A 4 -45.37 3.54 12.08
CA GLY A 4 -45.51 4.99 11.86
C GLY A 4 -44.47 5.56 10.90
N PHE A 5 -44.25 6.88 11.00
CA PHE A 5 -43.31 7.61 10.15
C PHE A 5 -42.10 8.11 10.92
N VAL A 6 -40.96 8.21 10.24
CA VAL A 6 -39.78 8.91 10.70
C VAL A 6 -39.44 9.98 9.68
N LEU A 7 -39.35 11.23 10.13
CA LEU A 7 -38.84 12.34 9.33
C LEU A 7 -37.48 12.75 9.88
N VAL A 8 -36.48 12.81 9.02
CA VAL A 8 -35.18 13.41 9.34
C VAL A 8 -35.02 14.68 8.52
N ALA A 9 -34.71 15.78 9.20
CA ALA A 9 -34.59 17.10 8.62
C ALA A 9 -33.42 17.88 9.23
N LYS A 10 -33.08 19.02 8.65
CA LYS A 10 -32.11 19.98 9.21
C LYS A 10 -32.50 21.40 8.85
N ARG A 11 -32.28 22.35 9.76
CA ARG A 11 -32.60 23.76 9.58
C ARG A 11 -31.81 24.37 8.42
N ASP A 12 -30.54 23.99 8.24
CA ASP A 12 -29.70 24.54 7.17
C ASP A 12 -30.16 24.16 5.74
N CYS A 13 -31.18 23.32 5.58
CA CYS A 13 -31.70 22.87 4.29
C CYS A 13 -32.93 23.72 3.85
N PRO A 14 -32.84 24.45 2.72
CA PRO A 14 -33.96 25.25 2.20
C PRO A 14 -35.23 24.44 1.91
N THR A 15 -35.07 23.17 1.52
CA THR A 15 -36.20 22.28 1.27
C THR A 15 -36.87 21.82 2.56
N CYS A 16 -36.09 21.59 3.63
CA CYS A 16 -36.65 21.34 4.96
C CYS A 16 -37.44 22.56 5.47
N GLU A 17 -36.89 23.76 5.28
CA GLU A 17 -37.54 25.03 5.60
C GLU A 17 -38.87 25.22 4.83
N LEU A 18 -38.89 24.87 3.55
CA LEU A 18 -40.08 24.95 2.71
C LEU A 18 -41.21 24.02 3.20
N VAL A 19 -40.87 22.80 3.63
CA VAL A 19 -41.87 21.78 3.99
C VAL A 19 -42.33 21.86 5.45
N GLN A 20 -41.89 22.84 6.26
CA GLN A 20 -42.32 22.98 7.64
C GLN A 20 -43.86 22.96 7.84
N PRO A 21 -44.70 23.60 6.99
CA PRO A 21 -46.15 23.50 7.11
C PRO A 21 -46.67 22.06 6.93
N VAL A 22 -46.07 21.31 6.00
CA VAL A 22 -46.39 19.90 5.74
C VAL A 22 -46.04 19.03 6.94
N VAL A 23 -44.89 19.27 7.57
CA VAL A 23 -44.51 18.52 8.79
C VAL A 23 -45.49 18.78 9.93
N ARG A 24 -45.95 20.03 10.11
CA ARG A 24 -46.97 20.36 11.11
C ARG A 24 -48.29 19.64 10.85
N GLU A 25 -48.74 19.58 9.60
CA GLU A 25 -49.93 18.81 9.20
C GLU A 25 -49.78 17.31 9.51
N LEU A 26 -48.62 16.72 9.19
CA LEU A 26 -48.34 15.31 9.48
C LEU A 26 -48.36 14.99 10.97
N VAL A 27 -47.73 15.85 11.78
CA VAL A 27 -47.65 15.67 13.25
C VAL A 27 -49.02 15.89 13.92
N ALA A 28 -49.87 16.76 13.37
CA ALA A 28 -51.23 16.95 13.84
C ALA A 28 -52.19 15.81 13.44
N GLY A 29 -51.78 14.95 12.50
CA GLY A 29 -52.53 13.80 12.06
C GLY A 29 -52.65 12.69 13.11
N THR A 30 -53.41 11.63 12.77
CA THR A 30 -53.63 10.48 13.67
C THR A 30 -52.55 9.42 13.59
N ARG A 31 -51.65 9.50 12.59
CA ARG A 31 -50.59 8.52 12.39
C ARG A 31 -49.35 8.89 13.21
N PRO A 32 -48.73 7.96 13.94
CA PRO A 32 -47.51 8.25 14.70
C PRO A 32 -46.39 8.72 13.78
N ILE A 33 -45.72 9.82 14.15
CA ILE A 33 -44.52 10.31 13.46
C ILE A 33 -43.46 10.74 14.49
N ALA A 34 -42.20 10.38 14.23
CA ALA A 34 -41.05 10.90 14.95
C ALA A 34 -40.26 11.83 14.03
N VAL A 35 -40.06 13.06 14.46
CA VAL A 35 -39.27 14.07 13.74
C VAL A 35 -37.92 14.21 14.41
N TYR A 36 -36.85 14.09 13.64
CA TYR A 36 -35.46 14.27 14.07
C TYR A 36 -34.82 15.44 13.34
N SER A 37 -34.04 16.22 14.08
CA SER A 37 -33.27 17.34 13.54
C SER A 37 -31.78 17.13 13.71
N GLN A 38 -31.03 17.29 12.62
CA GLN A 38 -29.58 17.05 12.59
C GLN A 38 -28.75 18.21 13.14
N ASP A 39 -29.32 19.40 13.31
CA ASP A 39 -28.56 20.63 13.58
C ASP A 39 -29.20 21.54 14.63
N ASP A 40 -30.52 21.65 14.63
CA ASP A 40 -31.28 22.44 15.60
C ASP A 40 -32.44 21.62 16.18
N PRO A 41 -32.39 21.21 17.47
CA PRO A 41 -33.45 20.41 18.08
C PRO A 41 -34.79 21.16 18.22
N THR A 42 -34.85 22.46 17.91
CA THR A 42 -36.08 23.25 17.87
C THR A 42 -36.74 23.30 16.49
N PHE A 43 -36.09 22.74 15.46
CA PHE A 43 -36.56 22.70 14.08
C PHE A 43 -37.20 21.34 13.73
N PRO A 44 -38.35 21.26 13.03
CA PRO A 44 -39.15 22.37 12.50
C PRO A 44 -39.92 23.17 13.54
N GLU A 45 -40.13 24.46 13.28
CA GLU A 45 -40.85 25.36 14.18
C GLU A 45 -42.33 24.97 14.30
N GLY A 46 -42.85 25.03 15.52
CA GLY A 46 -44.24 24.67 15.82
C GLY A 46 -44.53 23.17 15.79
N VAL A 47 -43.50 22.31 15.68
CA VAL A 47 -43.61 20.86 15.87
C VAL A 47 -43.19 20.50 17.29
N ALA A 48 -44.12 19.97 18.08
CA ALA A 48 -43.81 19.50 19.43
C ALA A 48 -43.07 18.15 19.38
N GLY A 49 -42.10 17.95 20.27
CA GLY A 49 -41.43 16.65 20.42
C GLY A 49 -40.42 16.31 19.32
N VAL A 50 -39.87 17.32 18.61
CA VAL A 50 -38.68 17.15 17.78
C VAL A 50 -37.56 16.53 18.61
N ARG A 51 -36.91 15.52 18.04
CA ARG A 51 -35.83 14.78 18.68
C ARG A 51 -34.47 15.29 18.18
N ASP A 52 -33.55 15.48 19.12
CA ASP A 52 -32.18 15.91 18.83
C ASP A 52 -31.39 14.76 18.18
N ASP A 53 -30.91 14.97 16.96
CA ASP A 53 -29.98 14.08 16.27
C ASP A 53 -28.71 14.81 15.84
N ARG A 54 -28.26 15.82 16.60
CA ARG A 54 -26.94 16.47 16.36
C ARG A 54 -25.77 15.52 16.54
N ALA A 55 -25.96 14.44 17.30
CA ALA A 55 -25.00 13.35 17.42
C ALA A 55 -25.04 12.37 16.22
N LEU A 56 -26.00 12.57 15.30
CA LEU A 56 -26.19 11.87 14.02
C LEU A 56 -26.37 10.35 14.12
N GLU A 57 -26.72 9.84 15.30
CA GLU A 57 -26.90 8.40 15.50
C GLU A 57 -28.09 7.87 14.71
N VAL A 58 -29.21 8.58 14.74
CA VAL A 58 -30.44 8.16 14.05
C VAL A 58 -30.25 8.29 12.55
N SER A 59 -29.68 9.40 12.10
CA SER A 59 -29.32 9.63 10.70
C SER A 59 -28.38 8.55 10.16
N PHE A 60 -27.38 8.14 10.95
CA PHE A 60 -26.47 7.04 10.60
C PHE A 60 -27.20 5.70 10.53
N ARG A 61 -27.94 5.32 11.57
CA ARG A 61 -28.64 4.02 11.64
C ARG A 61 -29.71 3.85 10.57
N LEU A 62 -30.33 4.93 10.11
CA LEU A 62 -31.32 4.92 9.03
C LEU A 62 -30.71 5.11 7.63
N ALA A 63 -29.39 5.25 7.53
CA ALA A 63 -28.66 5.53 6.29
C ALA A 63 -29.26 6.74 5.53
N ILE A 64 -29.39 7.86 6.23
CA ILE A 64 -29.91 9.12 5.66
C ILE A 64 -28.80 9.80 4.85
N GLU A 65 -28.94 9.80 3.53
CA GLU A 65 -28.00 10.47 2.62
C GLU A 65 -28.42 11.91 2.31
N THR A 66 -29.72 12.19 2.36
CA THR A 66 -30.32 13.47 1.98
C THR A 66 -31.43 13.83 2.97
N VAL A 67 -31.70 15.12 3.13
CA VAL A 67 -32.79 15.66 3.95
C VAL A 67 -33.59 16.71 3.17
N PRO A 68 -34.92 16.83 3.37
CA PRO A 68 -35.73 15.99 4.26
C PRO A 68 -35.86 14.57 3.71
N THR A 69 -35.90 13.57 4.58
CA THR A 69 -36.22 12.19 4.22
C THR A 69 -37.35 11.70 5.12
N LEU A 70 -38.45 11.25 4.51
CA LEU A 70 -39.60 10.67 5.19
C LEU A 70 -39.62 9.16 4.97
N ILE A 71 -39.66 8.39 6.06
CA ILE A 71 -39.61 6.93 6.05
C ILE A 71 -40.87 6.39 6.71
N ARG A 72 -41.50 5.40 6.09
CA ARG A 72 -42.58 4.61 6.70
C ARG A 72 -42.01 3.33 7.30
N LEU A 73 -42.37 3.06 8.55
CA LEU A 73 -41.98 1.88 9.31
C LEU A 73 -43.21 1.00 9.58
N GLU A 74 -43.07 -0.29 9.32
CA GLU A 74 -44.05 -1.34 9.66
C GLU A 74 -43.30 -2.50 10.34
N GLY A 75 -43.79 -2.97 11.49
CA GLY A 75 -43.10 -3.98 12.31
C GLY A 75 -41.65 -3.62 12.68
N GLY A 76 -41.35 -2.32 12.82
CA GLY A 76 -40.02 -1.78 13.13
C GLY A 76 -39.04 -1.82 11.96
N ARG A 77 -39.49 -2.20 10.76
CA ARG A 77 -38.69 -2.21 9.54
C ARG A 77 -39.16 -1.11 8.61
N GLU A 78 -38.21 -0.54 7.89
CA GLU A 78 -38.51 0.34 6.79
C GLU A 78 -39.21 -0.42 5.65
N VAL A 79 -40.34 0.12 5.20
CA VAL A 79 -41.08 -0.40 4.04
C VAL A 79 -41.00 0.51 2.83
N GLU A 80 -40.88 1.83 3.05
CA GLU A 80 -40.86 2.82 1.99
C GLU A 80 -40.21 4.12 2.48
N ARG A 81 -39.46 4.80 1.60
CA ARG A 81 -38.84 6.09 1.87
C ARG A 81 -39.06 7.07 0.72
N VAL A 82 -39.20 8.35 1.04
CA VAL A 82 -39.21 9.45 0.08
C VAL A 82 -38.17 10.49 0.49
N VAL A 83 -37.42 10.98 -0.49
CA VAL A 83 -36.24 11.85 -0.30
C VAL A 83 -36.48 13.20 -0.97
N GLY A 84 -36.10 14.29 -0.29
CA GLY A 84 -36.41 15.63 -0.72
C GLY A 84 -37.91 15.91 -0.62
N TRP A 85 -38.38 16.86 -1.42
CA TRP A 85 -39.80 17.19 -1.48
C TRP A 85 -40.36 16.88 -2.86
N GLN A 86 -41.31 15.96 -2.92
CA GLN A 86 -42.13 15.71 -4.10
C GLN A 86 -43.56 15.47 -3.63
N ARG A 87 -44.46 16.38 -3.98
CA ARG A 87 -45.80 16.42 -3.39
C ARG A 87 -46.52 15.09 -3.56
N ASP A 88 -46.56 14.56 -4.78
CA ASP A 88 -47.32 13.34 -5.08
C ASP A 88 -46.74 12.10 -4.40
N GLU A 89 -45.41 12.02 -4.25
CA GLU A 89 -44.76 10.91 -3.53
C GLU A 89 -45.04 10.97 -2.02
N TRP A 90 -44.95 12.16 -1.42
CA TRP A 90 -45.31 12.35 -0.02
C TRP A 90 -46.79 12.06 0.22
N ARG A 91 -47.68 12.46 -0.69
CA ARG A 91 -49.12 12.13 -0.62
C ARG A 91 -49.37 10.64 -0.75
N ALA A 92 -48.70 9.96 -1.67
CA ALA A 92 -48.80 8.51 -1.83
C ALA A 92 -48.32 7.77 -0.58
N LEU A 93 -47.15 8.15 -0.05
CA LEU A 93 -46.55 7.54 1.14
C LEU A 93 -47.41 7.73 2.40
N THR A 94 -47.99 8.93 2.56
CA THR A 94 -48.75 9.31 3.77
C THR A 94 -50.24 9.02 3.65
N GLY A 95 -50.77 8.87 2.44
CA GLY A 95 -52.20 8.76 2.15
C GLY A 95 -52.99 10.06 2.38
N LEU A 96 -52.34 11.21 2.51
CA LEU A 96 -52.97 12.52 2.77
C LEU A 96 -53.05 13.35 1.49
N ASN A 97 -54.18 13.31 0.79
CA ASN A 97 -54.32 13.95 -0.54
C ASN A 97 -54.26 15.49 -0.52
N SER A 98 -54.49 16.15 0.62
CA SER A 98 -54.39 17.61 0.78
C SER A 98 -52.96 18.10 1.01
N LEU A 99 -52.01 17.20 1.31
CA LEU A 99 -50.70 17.57 1.83
C LEU A 99 -49.94 18.51 0.87
N GLY A 100 -49.44 19.64 1.38
CA GLY A 100 -48.57 20.55 0.63
C GLY A 100 -49.26 21.41 -0.43
N GLU A 101 -50.55 21.73 -0.25
CA GLU A 101 -51.24 22.74 -1.06
C GLU A 101 -50.51 24.10 -0.99
N GLY A 102 -50.35 24.76 -2.15
CA GLY A 102 -49.65 26.04 -2.26
C GLY A 102 -48.12 25.99 -2.23
N LEU A 103 -47.51 24.82 -1.97
CA LEU A 103 -46.07 24.61 -2.15
C LEU A 103 -45.74 24.26 -3.61
N PRO A 104 -44.49 24.38 -4.08
CA PRO A 104 -44.06 23.80 -5.35
C PRO A 104 -44.27 22.28 -5.41
N ASP A 105 -44.43 21.71 -6.61
CA ASP A 105 -44.62 20.26 -6.78
C ASP A 105 -43.36 19.46 -6.39
N TRP A 106 -42.18 20.04 -6.59
CA TRP A 106 -40.90 19.38 -6.35
C TRP A 106 -39.79 20.34 -5.92
N ARG A 107 -38.94 19.89 -4.99
CA ARG A 107 -37.64 20.48 -4.63
C ARG A 107 -36.64 19.39 -4.26
N PRO A 108 -35.37 19.52 -4.69
CA PRO A 108 -34.32 18.58 -4.28
C PRO A 108 -34.03 18.73 -2.79
N GLY A 109 -33.64 17.66 -2.12
CA GLY A 109 -33.10 17.74 -0.76
C GLY A 109 -31.66 18.27 -0.72
N CYS A 110 -31.12 18.45 0.49
CA CYS A 110 -29.71 18.72 0.73
C CYS A 110 -29.01 17.49 1.30
N GLY A 111 -27.69 17.36 1.10
CA GLY A 111 -26.90 16.30 1.72
C GLY A 111 -27.07 16.28 3.24
N SER A 112 -27.27 15.08 3.77
CA SER A 112 -27.38 14.83 5.21
C SER A 112 -26.06 15.14 5.92
N LYS A 113 -26.12 15.66 7.15
CA LYS A 113 -24.91 15.86 7.96
C LYS A 113 -24.14 14.56 8.23
N SER A 114 -24.83 13.41 8.26
CA SER A 114 -24.22 12.10 8.50
C SER A 114 -23.35 11.58 7.35
N VAL A 115 -23.43 12.18 6.17
CA VAL A 115 -22.62 11.80 4.99
C VAL A 115 -21.64 12.90 4.58
N GLU A 116 -21.48 13.94 5.41
CA GLU A 116 -20.47 14.97 5.18
C GLU A 116 -19.05 14.34 5.18
N PRO A 117 -18.13 14.85 4.34
CA PRO A 117 -16.78 14.33 4.25
C PRO A 117 -16.10 14.25 5.62
N GLY A 118 -15.75 13.03 6.01
CA GLY A 118 -15.09 12.71 7.27
C GLY A 118 -16.00 12.46 8.47
N ILE A 119 -17.28 12.86 8.41
CA ILE A 119 -18.26 12.56 9.45
C ILE A 119 -18.68 11.09 9.40
N LEU A 120 -18.91 10.55 8.20
CA LEU A 120 -19.36 9.15 8.06
C LEU A 120 -18.38 8.17 8.71
N ASP A 121 -17.08 8.34 8.50
CA ASP A 121 -16.06 7.48 9.11
C ASP A 121 -16.09 7.57 10.65
N GLU A 122 -16.31 8.77 11.21
CA GLU A 122 -16.43 8.96 12.66
C GLU A 122 -17.69 8.28 13.20
N LEU A 123 -18.81 8.36 12.47
CA LEU A 123 -20.05 7.68 12.82
C LEU A 123 -19.93 6.17 12.72
N GLU A 124 -19.26 5.65 11.70
CA GLU A 124 -18.92 4.23 11.58
C GLU A 124 -18.06 3.77 12.76
N ILE A 125 -17.08 4.56 13.20
CA ILE A 125 -16.25 4.23 14.37
C ILE A 125 -17.04 4.29 15.69
N LYS A 126 -17.97 5.24 15.79
CA LYS A 126 -18.72 5.53 17.03
C LYS A 126 -19.92 4.62 17.22
N TYR A 127 -20.68 4.40 16.15
CA TYR A 127 -21.95 3.66 16.15
C TYR A 127 -21.90 2.39 15.30
N GLY A 128 -21.01 2.32 14.31
CA GLY A 128 -20.67 1.06 13.66
C GLY A 128 -19.78 0.22 14.58
N GLN A 129 -19.99 -1.10 14.53
CA GLN A 129 -19.19 -2.04 15.31
C GLN A 129 -17.82 -2.25 14.64
N VAL A 130 -16.97 -1.22 14.60
CA VAL A 130 -15.60 -1.34 14.04
C VAL A 130 -14.69 -2.00 15.08
N PRO A 131 -14.23 -3.24 14.85
CA PRO A 131 -13.53 -4.02 15.87
C PRO A 131 -12.04 -3.66 15.88
N PHE A 132 -11.65 -2.59 16.57
CA PHE A 132 -10.25 -2.34 16.88
C PHE A 132 -9.80 -3.26 18.02
N GLN A 133 -8.78 -4.07 17.76
CA GLN A 133 -8.16 -4.97 18.72
C GLN A 133 -6.84 -4.43 19.27
N ALA A 134 -6.15 -3.56 18.51
CA ALA A 134 -4.91 -2.97 18.96
C ALA A 134 -5.15 -2.06 20.17
N ARG A 135 -4.22 -2.10 21.15
CA ARG A 135 -4.33 -1.25 22.33
C ARG A 135 -4.36 0.23 21.94
N ARG A 136 -5.27 0.99 22.54
CA ARG A 136 -5.26 2.46 22.44
C ARG A 136 -4.18 3.02 23.36
N ILE A 137 -3.40 3.96 22.85
CA ILE A 137 -2.43 4.71 23.64
C ILE A 137 -2.89 6.16 23.67
N GLU A 138 -3.10 6.68 24.87
CA GLU A 138 -3.45 8.09 25.07
C GLU A 138 -2.18 8.94 25.09
N ILE A 139 -2.26 10.07 24.42
CA ILE A 139 -1.23 11.11 24.41
C ILE A 139 -1.72 12.21 25.35
N GLY A 140 -0.85 12.72 26.21
CA GLY A 140 -1.21 13.81 27.12
C GLY A 140 -1.63 15.06 26.35
N GLU A 141 -2.50 15.90 26.93
CA GLU A 141 -3.03 17.11 26.28
C GLU A 141 -1.92 18.07 25.78
N HIS A 142 -0.77 18.08 26.44
CA HIS A 142 0.39 18.91 26.09
C HIS A 142 1.59 18.09 25.55
N GLU A 143 1.41 16.79 25.30
CA GLU A 143 2.45 15.94 24.74
C GLU A 143 2.43 16.06 23.21
N ASP A 144 3.57 16.38 22.60
CA ASP A 144 3.71 16.36 21.14
C ASP A 144 3.67 14.92 20.64
N GLU A 145 2.69 14.60 19.80
CA GLU A 145 2.47 13.24 19.32
C GLU A 145 3.62 12.71 18.44
N PHE A 146 4.32 13.58 17.70
CA PHE A 146 5.44 13.18 16.85
C PHE A 146 6.66 12.83 17.73
N GLU A 147 6.97 13.67 18.71
CA GLU A 147 8.05 13.43 19.68
C GLU A 147 7.74 12.23 20.58
N ALA A 148 6.47 12.00 20.93
CA ALA A 148 6.04 10.82 21.67
C ALA A 148 6.31 9.52 20.87
N MET A 149 5.97 9.50 19.58
CA MET A 149 6.24 8.35 18.71
C MET A 149 7.74 8.13 18.50
N TYR A 150 8.54 9.21 18.42
CA TYR A 150 9.99 9.14 18.33
C TYR A 150 10.62 8.58 19.62
N SER A 151 10.31 9.18 20.77
CA SER A 151 10.88 8.81 22.09
C SER A 151 10.50 7.40 22.53
N ARG A 152 9.29 6.93 22.20
CA ARG A 152 8.85 5.53 22.44
C ARG A 152 9.45 4.55 21.43
N GLY A 153 10.25 5.06 20.50
CA GLY A 153 10.93 4.28 19.49
C GLY A 153 9.94 3.56 18.59
N TRP A 154 8.94 4.24 18.04
CA TRP A 154 8.06 3.72 16.98
C TRP A 154 8.43 4.27 15.59
N SER A 155 9.23 5.34 15.56
CA SER A 155 9.79 5.94 14.36
C SER A 155 11.10 5.26 13.92
N ASP A 156 11.30 5.20 12.62
CA ASP A 156 12.54 4.81 11.95
C ASP A 156 13.62 5.93 11.94
N GLY A 157 13.33 7.08 12.55
CA GLY A 157 14.17 8.28 12.51
C GLY A 157 13.56 9.40 11.67
N LEU A 158 12.52 9.10 10.89
CA LEU A 158 11.70 10.08 10.19
C LEU A 158 10.39 10.35 10.96
N PRO A 159 9.76 11.52 10.82
CA PRO A 159 8.42 11.75 11.35
C PRO A 159 7.43 10.68 10.87
N THR A 160 6.56 10.22 11.77
CA THR A 160 5.50 9.26 11.47
C THR A 160 4.15 9.94 11.54
N VAL A 161 3.19 9.50 10.72
CA VAL A 161 1.81 9.99 10.85
C VAL A 161 1.15 9.29 12.05
N PRO A 162 0.56 10.03 12.99
CA PRO A 162 -0.10 9.41 14.15
C PRO A 162 -1.27 8.52 13.69
N PRO A 163 -1.28 7.22 14.05
CA PRO A 163 -2.30 6.27 13.60
C PRO A 163 -3.58 6.38 14.45
N THR A 164 -4.30 7.49 14.32
CA THR A 164 -5.61 7.68 14.98
C THR A 164 -6.62 6.65 14.50
N ARG A 165 -7.64 6.33 15.31
CA ARG A 165 -8.72 5.40 14.92
C ARG A 165 -9.35 5.78 13.57
N LEU A 166 -9.55 7.08 13.33
CA LEU A 166 -10.07 7.60 12.07
C LEU A 166 -9.17 7.27 10.88
N ARG A 167 -7.86 7.51 11.00
CA ARG A 167 -6.90 7.22 9.92
C ARG A 167 -6.74 5.71 9.69
N VAL A 168 -6.73 4.91 10.75
CA VAL A 168 -6.65 3.45 10.66
C VAL A 168 -7.91 2.87 10.03
N HIS A 169 -9.09 3.35 10.41
CA HIS A 169 -10.36 2.95 9.79
C HIS A 169 -10.37 3.22 8.28
N ARG A 170 -9.97 4.43 7.87
CA ARG A 170 -9.83 4.78 6.45
C ARG A 170 -8.82 3.89 5.73
N MET A 171 -7.70 3.59 6.38
CA MET A 171 -6.69 2.69 5.82
C MET A 171 -7.26 1.28 5.60
N LEU A 172 -8.05 0.76 6.55
CA LEU A 172 -8.68 -0.55 6.46
C LEU A 172 -9.68 -0.65 5.30
N LYS A 173 -10.30 0.45 4.87
CA LYS A 173 -11.15 0.47 3.66
C LYS A 173 -10.38 0.16 2.36
N GLY A 174 -9.05 0.20 2.40
CA GLY A 174 -8.18 -0.18 1.29
C GLY A 174 -8.06 -1.69 1.04
N THR A 175 -8.74 -2.53 1.84
CA THR A 175 -8.72 -3.98 1.66
C THR A 175 -10.05 -4.60 2.08
N ALA A 176 -10.42 -5.72 1.47
CA ALA A 176 -11.55 -6.54 1.88
C ALA A 176 -11.23 -7.55 3.01
N ARG A 177 -9.96 -7.64 3.45
CA ARG A 177 -9.53 -8.56 4.51
C ARG A 177 -10.07 -8.12 5.87
N ASP A 178 -10.38 -9.09 6.73
CA ASP A 178 -10.85 -8.78 8.08
C ASP A 178 -9.72 -8.13 8.90
N PRO A 179 -9.96 -7.02 9.63
CA PRO A 179 -8.93 -6.37 10.44
C PRO A 179 -8.25 -7.30 11.48
N GLY A 180 -8.95 -8.32 11.96
CA GLY A 180 -8.47 -9.32 12.90
C GLY A 180 -7.70 -10.48 12.25
N ASP A 181 -7.71 -10.61 10.92
CA ASP A 181 -6.95 -11.65 10.21
C ASP A 181 -5.47 -11.54 10.53
N VAL A 182 -4.87 -12.65 10.96
CA VAL A 182 -3.42 -12.75 11.19
C VAL A 182 -2.73 -13.14 9.87
N LEU A 183 -1.89 -12.25 9.35
CA LEU A 183 -1.09 -12.48 8.14
C LEU A 183 0.07 -13.46 8.39
N GLY A 184 0.58 -13.47 9.62
CA GLY A 184 1.62 -14.39 10.08
C GLY A 184 2.33 -13.90 11.32
N LEU A 185 3.38 -14.61 11.72
CA LEU A 185 4.25 -14.24 12.84
C LEU A 185 5.46 -13.49 12.30
N LEU A 186 5.56 -12.20 12.60
CA LEU A 186 6.60 -11.37 12.01
C LEU A 186 7.93 -11.56 12.76
N PRO A 187 9.00 -12.03 12.09
CA PRO A 187 10.30 -12.18 12.74
C PRO A 187 10.94 -10.80 13.01
N PRO A 188 11.92 -10.73 13.93
CA PRO A 188 12.43 -11.80 14.79
C PRO A 188 11.57 -12.18 16.00
N ASP A 189 10.74 -11.29 16.53
CA ASP A 189 10.00 -11.52 17.79
C ASP A 189 8.83 -12.51 17.63
N LEU A 190 8.50 -12.87 16.38
CA LEU A 190 7.42 -13.79 16.01
C LEU A 190 6.06 -13.36 16.57
N GLN A 191 5.83 -12.04 16.65
CA GLN A 191 4.56 -11.49 17.10
C GLN A 191 3.51 -11.61 15.99
N PRO A 192 2.24 -11.90 16.33
CA PRO A 192 1.16 -11.93 15.35
C PRO A 192 0.98 -10.55 14.70
N LEU A 193 1.11 -10.49 13.37
CA LEU A 193 0.80 -9.33 12.56
C LEU A 193 -0.61 -9.47 11.99
N THR A 194 -1.55 -8.72 12.57
CA THR A 194 -2.92 -8.62 12.04
C THR A 194 -3.01 -7.58 10.92
N VAL A 195 -4.07 -7.63 10.12
CA VAL A 195 -4.39 -6.59 9.13
C VAL A 195 -4.55 -5.22 9.79
N GLU A 196 -5.14 -5.13 10.98
CA GLU A 196 -5.19 -3.88 11.76
C GLU A 196 -3.79 -3.35 12.12
N LYS A 197 -2.89 -4.21 12.60
CA LYS A 197 -1.50 -3.81 12.91
C LYS A 197 -0.74 -3.38 11.65
N LEU A 198 -1.00 -4.03 10.51
CA LEU A 198 -0.48 -3.62 9.22
C LEU A 198 -0.98 -2.21 8.86
N ALA A 199 -2.29 -1.97 8.97
CA ALA A 199 -2.91 -0.68 8.68
C ALA A 199 -2.36 0.45 9.58
N ILE A 200 -2.12 0.17 10.86
CA ILE A 200 -1.47 1.11 11.80
C ILE A 200 -0.09 1.53 11.27
N ASN A 201 0.75 0.56 10.88
CA ASN A 201 2.09 0.86 10.35
C ASN A 201 2.06 1.52 8.97
N ALA A 202 1.09 1.17 8.12
CA ALA A 202 0.86 1.81 6.83
C ALA A 202 0.45 3.28 7.01
N VAL A 203 -0.43 3.59 7.97
CA VAL A 203 -0.74 4.98 8.33
C VAL A 203 0.53 5.68 8.80
N MET A 204 1.27 5.10 9.74
CA MET A 204 2.52 5.69 10.24
C MET A 204 3.54 6.00 9.13
N ALA A 205 3.64 5.14 8.13
CA ALA A 205 4.48 5.33 6.96
C ALA A 205 4.00 6.46 6.04
N GLY A 206 2.74 6.86 6.13
CA GLY A 206 2.10 7.85 5.26
C GLY A 206 1.45 7.25 4.02
N CYS A 207 1.15 5.94 3.99
CA CYS A 207 0.44 5.31 2.88
C CYS A 207 -0.94 5.94 2.64
N ALA A 208 -1.45 5.77 1.43
CA ALA A 208 -2.85 5.97 1.12
C ALA A 208 -3.57 4.60 1.15
N PRO A 209 -4.89 4.53 1.43
CA PRO A 209 -5.62 3.26 1.55
C PRO A 209 -5.47 2.35 0.32
N GLU A 210 -5.42 2.93 -0.87
CA GLU A 210 -5.33 2.21 -2.15
C GLU A 210 -4.02 1.41 -2.27
N TYR A 211 -3.03 1.67 -1.40
CA TYR A 211 -1.75 0.96 -1.38
C TYR A 211 -1.81 -0.33 -0.55
N MET A 212 -2.86 -0.52 0.26
CA MET A 212 -2.98 -1.65 1.19
C MET A 212 -2.81 -3.02 0.53
N PRO A 213 -3.39 -3.31 -0.66
CA PRO A 213 -3.16 -4.59 -1.33
C PRO A 213 -1.68 -4.88 -1.57
N VAL A 214 -0.91 -3.86 -1.95
CA VAL A 214 0.54 -3.97 -2.20
C VAL A 214 1.32 -4.14 -0.90
N VAL A 215 0.95 -3.43 0.17
CA VAL A 215 1.59 -3.55 1.48
C VAL A 215 1.33 -4.93 2.09
N ILE A 216 0.13 -5.48 1.94
CA ILE A 216 -0.20 -6.86 2.35
C ILE A 216 0.70 -7.85 1.60
N ALA A 217 0.78 -7.74 0.27
CA ALA A 217 1.63 -8.61 -0.55
C ALA A 217 3.11 -8.51 -0.16
N ALA A 218 3.61 -7.31 0.15
CA ALA A 218 4.98 -7.10 0.60
C ALA A 218 5.29 -7.84 1.91
N VAL A 219 4.37 -7.79 2.86
CA VAL A 219 4.49 -8.49 4.13
C VAL A 219 4.33 -10.00 3.99
N GLU A 220 3.36 -10.47 3.20
CA GLU A 220 3.19 -11.91 2.92
C GLU A 220 4.45 -12.49 2.26
N ALA A 221 5.08 -11.75 1.33
CA ALA A 221 6.37 -12.13 0.76
C ALA A 221 7.50 -12.14 1.82
N ALA A 222 7.55 -11.14 2.71
CA ALA A 222 8.55 -11.08 3.77
C ALA A 222 8.41 -12.20 4.82
N LEU A 223 7.18 -12.64 5.08
CA LEU A 223 6.84 -13.75 5.99
C LEU A 223 7.15 -15.13 5.39
N SER A 224 7.39 -15.21 4.09
CA SER A 224 7.68 -16.48 3.43
C SER A 224 9.05 -17.03 3.86
N GLU A 225 9.10 -18.35 4.08
CA GLU A 225 10.33 -19.05 4.44
C GLU A 225 11.47 -18.82 3.41
N PRO A 226 11.22 -18.89 2.08
CA PRO A 226 12.29 -18.67 1.10
C PRO A 226 12.90 -17.26 1.14
N PHE A 227 12.15 -16.24 1.56
CA PHE A 227 12.69 -14.88 1.68
C PHE A 227 13.57 -14.72 2.93
N ASN A 228 13.22 -15.41 4.02
CA ASN A 228 13.99 -15.46 5.26
C ASN A 228 14.29 -14.06 5.86
N MET A 229 13.24 -13.30 6.17
CA MET A 229 13.38 -11.96 6.74
C MET A 229 14.20 -11.93 8.03
N HIS A 230 14.14 -12.99 8.86
CA HIS A 230 14.99 -13.09 10.06
C HIS A 230 16.48 -13.06 9.69
N GLY A 231 16.91 -13.89 8.73
CA GLY A 231 18.29 -13.92 8.26
C GLY A 231 18.75 -12.58 7.67
N VAL A 232 17.86 -11.91 6.92
CA VAL A 232 18.11 -10.58 6.34
C VAL A 232 18.34 -9.51 7.42
N LEU A 233 17.70 -9.63 8.59
CA LEU A 233 17.94 -8.71 9.73
C LEU A 233 19.19 -9.09 10.52
N ALA A 234 19.37 -10.37 10.80
CA ALA A 234 20.44 -10.87 11.64
C ALA A 234 21.83 -10.83 10.98
N THR A 235 21.89 -10.59 9.67
CA THR A 235 23.15 -10.48 8.94
C THR A 235 23.88 -9.17 9.25
N THR A 236 25.22 -9.25 9.20
CA THR A 236 26.11 -8.09 9.30
C THR A 236 26.29 -7.35 7.98
N MET A 237 25.83 -7.93 6.86
CA MET A 237 25.76 -7.25 5.58
C MET A 237 24.65 -6.20 5.62
N PHE A 238 24.86 -5.07 4.97
CA PHE A 238 23.95 -3.93 5.02
C PHE A 238 22.78 -4.03 4.03
N CYS A 239 22.17 -5.21 3.90
CA CYS A 239 21.02 -5.44 3.03
C CYS A 239 19.68 -5.19 3.76
N GLY A 240 18.62 -5.10 2.96
CA GLY A 240 17.24 -5.04 3.41
C GLY A 240 16.28 -5.50 2.30
N PRO A 241 14.97 -5.57 2.59
CA PRO A 241 13.95 -5.91 1.61
C PRO A 241 13.79 -4.78 0.58
N ILE A 242 13.76 -5.18 -0.69
CA ILE A 242 13.52 -4.33 -1.85
C ILE A 242 12.29 -4.88 -2.58
N ALA A 243 11.28 -4.05 -2.76
CA ALA A 243 10.02 -4.45 -3.39
C ALA A 243 9.91 -3.93 -4.83
N ILE A 244 9.66 -4.84 -5.76
CA ILE A 244 9.42 -4.54 -7.18
C ILE A 244 7.98 -4.87 -7.50
N VAL A 245 7.22 -3.89 -8.00
CA VAL A 245 5.81 -4.06 -8.32
C VAL A 245 5.61 -4.14 -9.83
N ASN A 246 4.80 -5.11 -10.25
CA ASN A 246 4.41 -5.37 -11.62
C ASN A 246 2.88 -5.30 -11.75
N GLY A 247 2.41 -5.03 -12.96
CA GLY A 247 1.01 -5.07 -13.34
C GLY A 247 0.29 -3.72 -13.32
N PRO A 248 -0.98 -3.69 -13.78
CA PRO A 248 -1.83 -2.49 -13.83
C PRO A 248 -1.94 -1.72 -12.51
N ILE A 249 -1.85 -2.39 -11.36
CA ILE A 249 -1.96 -1.77 -10.03
C ILE A 249 -0.92 -0.68 -9.82
N ALA A 250 0.30 -0.85 -10.33
CA ALA A 250 1.35 0.15 -10.21
C ALA A 250 0.91 1.50 -10.79
N ARG A 251 0.21 1.49 -11.94
CA ARG A 251 -0.34 2.71 -12.54
C ARG A 251 -1.59 3.20 -11.80
N ALA A 252 -2.47 2.28 -11.38
CA ALA A 252 -3.70 2.62 -10.68
C ALA A 252 -3.44 3.41 -9.38
N ILE A 253 -2.39 3.04 -8.65
CA ILE A 253 -2.01 3.71 -7.39
C ILE A 253 -0.95 4.81 -7.57
N GLY A 254 -0.56 5.08 -8.82
CA GLY A 254 0.37 6.16 -9.16
C GLY A 254 1.83 5.90 -8.76
N MET A 255 2.29 4.65 -8.74
CA MET A 255 3.72 4.34 -8.58
C MET A 255 4.56 4.90 -9.73
N ASN A 256 5.79 5.31 -9.42
CA ASN A 256 6.75 5.77 -10.41
C ASN A 256 7.66 4.64 -10.88
N SER A 257 7.76 4.45 -12.19
CA SER A 257 8.74 3.58 -12.85
C SER A 257 9.66 4.35 -13.82
N ARG A 258 9.50 5.68 -13.92
CA ARG A 258 10.16 6.55 -14.91
C ARG A 258 11.34 7.31 -14.30
N GLY A 259 11.60 8.54 -14.75
CA GLY A 259 12.66 9.40 -14.21
C GLY A 259 12.66 9.40 -12.67
N ASN A 260 13.84 9.25 -12.07
CA ASN A 260 14.01 9.09 -10.62
C ASN A 260 13.25 7.91 -9.99
N ALA A 261 13.01 6.80 -10.71
CA ALA A 261 12.25 5.63 -10.23
C ALA A 261 12.70 5.07 -8.87
N LEU A 262 14.00 5.09 -8.60
CA LEU A 262 14.61 4.56 -7.37
C LEU A 262 14.83 5.64 -6.30
N GLY A 263 14.43 6.88 -6.56
CA GLY A 263 14.67 8.04 -5.71
C GLY A 263 13.40 8.60 -5.07
N GLN A 264 13.52 9.83 -4.57
CA GLN A 264 12.45 10.56 -3.88
C GLN A 264 11.35 11.07 -4.82
N GLY A 265 10.23 11.52 -4.22
CA GLY A 265 9.21 12.33 -4.90
C GLY A 265 7.94 11.57 -5.28
N ASN A 266 7.89 10.25 -5.13
CA ASN A 266 6.67 9.46 -5.32
C ASN A 266 6.19 8.85 -4.00
N ARG A 267 4.94 9.17 -3.60
CA ARG A 267 4.36 8.72 -2.33
C ARG A 267 4.20 7.20 -2.27
N ALA A 268 3.71 6.56 -3.34
CA ALA A 268 3.50 5.11 -3.36
C ALA A 268 4.83 4.35 -3.19
N ASN A 269 5.82 4.66 -4.04
CA ASN A 269 7.16 4.07 -3.95
C ASN A 269 7.77 4.22 -2.54
N ALA A 270 7.74 5.44 -1.99
CA ALA A 270 8.37 5.71 -0.70
C ALA A 270 7.64 5.02 0.47
N THR A 271 6.31 5.15 0.51
CA THR A 271 5.53 4.75 1.69
C THR A 271 5.25 3.26 1.74
N ILE A 272 5.14 2.55 0.60
CA ILE A 272 4.98 1.09 0.58
C ILE A 272 6.22 0.40 1.17
N GLY A 273 7.42 0.79 0.71
CA GLY A 273 8.67 0.28 1.26
C GLY A 273 8.80 0.60 2.74
N ARG A 274 8.44 1.84 3.14
CA ARG A 274 8.48 2.26 4.55
C ARG A 274 7.47 1.52 5.43
N ALA A 275 6.29 1.23 4.94
CA ALA A 275 5.27 0.48 5.68
C ALA A 275 5.76 -0.94 6.02
N LEU A 276 6.39 -1.63 5.06
CA LEU A 276 7.02 -2.92 5.31
C LEU A 276 8.09 -2.82 6.43
N GLN A 277 8.96 -1.81 6.34
CA GLN A 277 10.03 -1.61 7.32
C GLN A 277 9.48 -1.27 8.72
N LEU A 278 8.46 -0.41 8.81
CA LEU A 278 7.80 -0.12 10.07
C LEU A 278 7.11 -1.35 10.66
N CYS A 279 6.51 -2.22 9.85
CA CYS A 279 5.97 -3.49 10.35
C CYS A 279 7.08 -4.34 10.98
N VAL A 280 8.15 -4.59 10.22
CA VAL A 280 9.32 -5.38 10.69
C VAL A 280 9.89 -4.79 11.98
N ARG A 281 9.97 -3.46 12.07
CA ARG A 281 10.51 -2.74 13.21
C ARG A 281 9.59 -2.75 14.44
N ASN A 282 8.29 -2.48 14.26
CA ASN A 282 7.34 -2.21 15.34
C ASN A 282 6.63 -3.47 15.84
N VAL A 283 6.39 -4.44 14.95
CA VAL A 283 5.77 -5.72 15.28
C VAL A 283 6.83 -6.82 15.41
N GLY A 284 7.78 -6.84 14.47
CA GLY A 284 8.83 -7.87 14.45
C GLY A 284 9.99 -7.59 15.40
N GLY A 285 10.21 -6.34 15.82
CA GLY A 285 11.34 -5.97 16.68
C GLY A 285 12.66 -5.76 15.94
N GLY A 286 12.67 -5.73 14.60
CA GLY A 286 13.86 -5.56 13.75
C GLY A 286 14.48 -4.17 13.79
N ARG A 287 15.04 -3.76 14.95
CA ARG A 287 15.62 -2.43 15.18
C ARG A 287 17.16 -2.41 15.01
N PRO A 288 17.74 -1.33 14.47
CA PRO A 288 19.18 -1.08 14.50
C PRO A 288 19.75 -1.17 15.92
N GLN A 289 21.00 -1.64 16.04
CA GLN A 289 21.70 -1.87 17.33
C GLN A 289 21.02 -2.91 18.24
N GLY A 290 19.96 -3.56 17.76
CA GLY A 290 19.29 -4.69 18.37
C GLY A 290 19.43 -5.92 17.47
N VAL A 291 18.32 -6.35 16.88
CA VAL A 291 18.31 -7.53 16.00
C VAL A 291 18.76 -7.22 14.58
N ASP A 292 18.64 -5.97 14.12
CA ASP A 292 19.35 -5.57 12.88
C ASP A 292 20.84 -5.44 13.19
N ARG A 293 21.63 -6.34 12.58
CA ARG A 293 23.08 -6.47 12.81
C ARG A 293 23.94 -5.84 11.72
N SER A 294 23.34 -5.10 10.78
CA SER A 294 24.06 -4.45 9.69
C SER A 294 25.29 -3.68 10.20
N THR A 295 26.44 -3.90 9.57
CA THR A 295 27.71 -3.20 9.92
C THR A 295 27.66 -1.71 9.61
N LEU A 296 27.04 -1.33 8.48
CA LEU A 296 26.91 0.07 8.03
C LEU A 296 25.45 0.50 7.79
N GLY A 297 24.60 -0.42 7.34
CA GLY A 297 23.27 -0.09 6.79
C GLY A 297 23.33 0.49 5.37
N THR A 298 22.16 0.74 4.78
CA THR A 298 22.00 1.42 3.48
C THR A 298 20.81 2.36 3.54
N PRO A 299 20.83 3.53 2.87
CA PRO A 299 19.67 4.42 2.78
C PRO A 299 18.38 3.72 2.29
N GLY A 300 18.53 2.65 1.51
CA GLY A 300 17.40 1.83 1.03
C GLY A 300 16.59 1.15 2.14
N LYS A 301 17.15 0.97 3.35
CA LYS A 301 16.42 0.34 4.48
C LYS A 301 15.24 1.17 5.00
N TYR A 302 15.04 2.39 4.50
CA TYR A 302 13.84 3.18 4.78
C TYR A 302 12.69 2.89 3.82
N THR A 303 12.92 2.88 2.51
CA THR A 303 11.82 3.06 1.53
C THR A 303 12.00 2.33 0.18
N PHE A 304 12.81 1.28 0.08
CA PHE A 304 13.20 0.73 -1.24
C PHE A 304 12.08 -0.08 -1.92
N CYS A 305 11.18 0.62 -2.61
CA CYS A 305 10.12 0.05 -3.43
C CYS A 305 9.94 0.83 -4.74
N PHE A 306 9.78 0.14 -5.87
CA PHE A 306 9.57 0.76 -7.17
C PHE A 306 8.78 -0.15 -8.10
N ALA A 307 8.26 0.40 -9.20
CA ALA A 307 7.56 -0.36 -10.23
C ALA A 307 8.46 -0.63 -11.45
N GLU A 308 8.29 -1.78 -12.09
CA GLU A 308 8.86 -2.02 -13.43
C GLU A 308 8.10 -1.19 -14.47
N ASP A 309 8.81 -0.57 -15.41
CA ASP A 309 8.18 0.12 -16.54
C ASP A 309 7.86 -0.88 -17.66
N GLU A 310 6.70 -1.54 -17.54
CA GLU A 310 6.19 -2.49 -18.52
C GLU A 310 5.67 -1.81 -19.80
N ALA A 311 5.04 -0.63 -19.66
CA ALA A 311 4.35 0.03 -20.77
C ALA A 311 5.30 0.59 -21.83
N GLY A 312 6.49 1.04 -21.41
CA GLY A 312 7.53 1.53 -22.33
C GLY A 312 8.45 0.44 -22.88
N SER A 313 8.26 -0.82 -22.50
CA SER A 313 9.18 -1.93 -22.73
C SER A 313 8.72 -2.82 -23.87
N CYS A 314 9.66 -3.39 -24.64
CA CYS A 314 9.36 -4.58 -25.45
C CYS A 314 9.76 -5.89 -24.78
N TRP A 315 10.40 -5.81 -23.61
CA TRP A 315 10.81 -6.97 -22.85
C TRP A 315 9.68 -7.53 -22.01
N GLU A 316 9.65 -8.86 -21.90
CA GLU A 316 8.76 -9.59 -21.01
C GLU A 316 8.93 -9.13 -19.55
N PRO A 317 7.87 -8.75 -18.83
CA PRO A 317 7.96 -8.28 -17.44
C PRO A 317 8.53 -9.31 -16.48
N LEU A 318 9.13 -8.86 -15.39
CA LEU A 318 9.64 -9.73 -14.31
C LEU A 318 8.54 -10.67 -13.81
N SER A 319 7.29 -10.21 -13.67
CA SER A 319 6.18 -11.06 -13.24
C SER A 319 6.00 -12.31 -14.11
N VAL A 320 6.17 -12.19 -15.42
CA VAL A 320 6.04 -13.31 -16.37
C VAL A 320 7.25 -14.25 -16.30
N GLU A 321 8.47 -13.71 -16.20
CA GLU A 321 9.68 -14.51 -15.94
C GLU A 321 9.57 -15.30 -14.62
N ARG A 322 8.74 -14.82 -13.68
CA ARG A 322 8.45 -15.44 -12.39
C ARG A 322 7.24 -16.36 -12.40
N GLY A 323 6.67 -16.64 -13.57
CA GLY A 323 5.63 -17.65 -13.78
C GLY A 323 4.19 -17.13 -13.68
N PHE A 324 3.98 -15.82 -13.63
CA PHE A 324 2.63 -15.23 -13.63
C PHE A 324 2.17 -14.90 -15.05
N ALA A 325 0.86 -14.81 -15.24
CA ALA A 325 0.31 -14.38 -16.53
C ALA A 325 0.65 -12.91 -16.81
N GLN A 326 0.81 -12.56 -18.09
CA GLN A 326 1.02 -11.17 -18.50
C GLN A 326 -0.13 -10.28 -17.99
N GLY A 327 0.21 -9.12 -17.44
CA GLY A 327 -0.75 -8.19 -16.84
C GLY A 327 -1.19 -8.55 -15.41
N SER A 328 -0.63 -9.59 -14.79
CA SER A 328 -0.88 -9.90 -13.38
C SER A 328 -0.27 -8.83 -12.46
N ASN A 329 -1.04 -8.42 -11.44
CA ASN A 329 -0.52 -7.61 -10.35
C ASN A 329 0.33 -8.50 -9.44
N THR A 330 1.63 -8.20 -9.33
CA THR A 330 2.54 -8.99 -8.49
C THR A 330 3.54 -8.10 -7.76
N LEU A 331 4.06 -8.61 -6.66
CA LEU A 331 5.16 -8.02 -5.93
C LEU A 331 6.30 -9.04 -5.84
N THR A 332 7.49 -8.63 -6.25
CA THR A 332 8.73 -9.39 -6.02
C THR A 332 9.53 -8.74 -4.91
N LEU A 333 9.86 -9.51 -3.87
CA LEU A 333 10.70 -9.10 -2.76
C LEU A 333 12.11 -9.67 -2.91
N PHE A 334 13.12 -8.81 -2.79
CA PHE A 334 14.54 -9.14 -2.97
C PHE A 334 15.35 -8.64 -1.76
N ALA A 335 16.26 -9.47 -1.25
CA ALA A 335 17.18 -9.07 -0.18
C ALA A 335 18.45 -8.46 -0.80
N GLY A 336 18.54 -7.13 -0.79
CA GLY A 336 19.63 -6.41 -1.46
C GLY A 336 20.11 -5.18 -0.69
N ASP A 337 21.21 -4.59 -1.16
CA ASP A 337 21.82 -3.41 -0.57
C ASP A 337 21.47 -2.12 -1.35
N GLY A 338 22.47 -1.28 -1.65
CA GLY A 338 22.30 0.00 -2.32
C GLY A 338 22.32 -0.10 -3.85
N VAL A 339 22.16 1.06 -4.48
CA VAL A 339 22.21 1.21 -5.93
C VAL A 339 23.63 1.54 -6.37
N HIS A 340 24.20 0.72 -7.24
CA HIS A 340 25.48 0.98 -7.92
C HIS A 340 25.22 1.40 -9.37
N GLY A 341 25.56 2.64 -9.72
CA GLY A 341 25.34 3.18 -11.06
C GLY A 341 26.26 2.56 -12.12
N ILE A 342 25.71 2.31 -13.30
CA ILE A 342 26.43 1.93 -14.51
C ILE A 342 26.36 3.11 -15.48
N VAL A 343 27.52 3.55 -15.96
CA VAL A 343 27.64 4.62 -16.96
C VAL A 343 28.11 4.00 -18.27
N ASP A 344 27.31 4.12 -19.34
CA ASP A 344 27.74 3.79 -20.69
C ASP A 344 27.04 4.65 -21.74
N GLN A 345 27.56 5.85 -21.96
CA GLN A 345 27.01 6.77 -22.95
C GLN A 345 27.51 6.48 -24.37
N GLN A 346 28.40 5.48 -24.56
CA GLN A 346 29.16 5.29 -25.79
C GLN A 346 28.78 4.04 -26.57
N SER A 347 28.40 2.95 -25.89
CA SER A 347 27.99 1.73 -26.57
C SER A 347 26.81 1.99 -27.50
N ARG A 348 26.93 1.50 -28.74
CA ARG A 348 25.89 1.54 -29.78
C ARG A 348 25.48 0.15 -30.27
N THR A 349 26.19 -0.89 -29.83
CA THR A 349 25.85 -2.29 -30.12
C THR A 349 25.48 -3.01 -28.82
N PRO A 350 24.57 -3.99 -28.88
CA PRO A 350 24.18 -4.75 -27.69
C PRO A 350 25.33 -5.54 -27.09
N GLU A 351 26.28 -6.04 -27.89
CA GLU A 351 27.44 -6.81 -27.41
C GLU A 351 28.39 -5.96 -26.56
N SER A 352 28.61 -4.70 -26.98
CA SER A 352 29.43 -3.74 -26.25
C SER A 352 28.76 -3.38 -24.92
N LEU A 353 27.47 -3.04 -24.96
CA LEU A 353 26.71 -2.68 -23.75
C LEU A 353 26.58 -3.85 -22.77
N ALA A 354 26.35 -5.08 -23.26
CA ALA A 354 26.33 -6.29 -22.44
C ALA A 354 27.68 -6.54 -21.75
N ARG A 355 28.82 -6.21 -22.38
CA ARG A 355 30.15 -6.27 -21.74
C ARG A 355 30.28 -5.26 -20.61
N THR A 356 29.79 -4.03 -20.79
CA THR A 356 29.76 -3.02 -19.72
C THR A 356 28.90 -3.48 -18.54
N PHE A 357 27.73 -4.07 -18.81
CA PHE A 357 26.88 -4.64 -17.77
C PHE A 357 27.55 -5.81 -17.06
N ALA A 358 28.19 -6.73 -17.79
CA ALA A 358 28.91 -7.85 -17.20
C ALA A 358 30.07 -7.39 -16.30
N LEU A 359 30.85 -6.39 -16.71
CA LEU A 359 31.92 -5.81 -15.89
C LEU A 359 31.38 -5.23 -14.58
N SER A 360 30.26 -4.51 -14.65
CA SER A 360 29.61 -3.92 -13.46
C SER A 360 29.05 -5.01 -12.53
N LEU A 361 28.39 -6.03 -13.10
CA LEU A 361 27.84 -7.16 -12.35
C LEU A 361 28.91 -8.04 -11.70
N ARG A 362 30.11 -8.15 -12.28
CA ARG A 362 31.25 -8.85 -11.68
C ARG A 362 31.61 -8.28 -10.31
N GLY A 363 31.40 -6.98 -10.11
CA GLY A 363 31.67 -6.26 -8.87
C GLY A 363 30.70 -6.55 -7.72
N VAL A 364 29.55 -7.22 -7.96
CA VAL A 364 28.56 -7.54 -6.90
C VAL A 364 29.26 -8.24 -5.73
N ASN A 365 29.22 -7.59 -4.57
CA ASN A 365 29.91 -7.90 -3.30
C ASN A 365 31.44 -7.92 -3.38
N HIS A 366 32.01 -8.65 -4.34
CA HIS A 366 33.46 -8.74 -4.56
C HIS A 366 33.75 -9.41 -5.92
N TRP A 367 34.79 -8.97 -6.62
CA TRP A 367 35.18 -9.47 -7.95
C TRP A 367 35.56 -10.95 -8.00
N LYS A 368 36.05 -11.48 -6.87
CA LYS A 368 36.46 -12.88 -6.71
C LYS A 368 35.40 -13.76 -6.04
N LEU A 369 34.27 -13.19 -5.61
CA LEU A 369 33.17 -14.00 -5.06
C LEU A 369 32.21 -14.37 -6.20
N ALA A 370 31.78 -15.63 -6.18
CA ALA A 370 30.87 -16.20 -7.17
C ALA A 370 29.80 -17.01 -6.44
N GLN A 371 28.58 -17.03 -7.00
CA GLN A 371 27.41 -17.80 -6.58
C GLN A 371 26.88 -17.53 -5.16
N GLY A 372 27.54 -16.69 -4.36
CA GLY A 372 27.10 -16.36 -3.00
C GLY A 372 26.00 -15.30 -2.93
N ALA A 373 25.82 -14.50 -3.99
CA ALA A 373 24.85 -13.42 -4.04
C ALA A 373 24.03 -13.47 -5.32
N ASP A 374 22.79 -13.01 -5.21
CA ASP A 374 21.94 -12.67 -6.35
C ASP A 374 22.13 -11.19 -6.70
N ALA A 375 21.56 -10.71 -7.80
CA ALA A 375 21.59 -9.29 -8.17
C ALA A 375 20.35 -8.89 -8.97
N ILE A 376 20.02 -7.60 -8.94
CA ILE A 376 19.11 -6.98 -9.90
C ILE A 376 19.91 -6.06 -10.82
N LEU A 377 19.80 -6.28 -12.12
CA LEU A 377 20.20 -5.32 -13.14
C LEU A 377 18.98 -4.47 -13.48
N VAL A 378 19.01 -3.19 -13.10
CA VAL A 378 18.02 -2.20 -13.50
C VAL A 378 18.46 -1.54 -14.79
N VAL A 379 17.74 -1.79 -15.89
CA VAL A 379 18.04 -1.27 -17.21
C VAL A 379 17.18 -0.06 -17.51
N SER A 380 17.81 1.08 -17.82
CA SER A 380 17.06 2.27 -18.24
C SER A 380 16.50 2.13 -19.66
N PRO A 381 15.42 2.87 -19.99
CA PRO A 381 14.86 2.94 -21.33
C PRO A 381 15.87 3.18 -22.45
N GLU A 382 16.89 4.02 -22.24
CA GLU A 382 17.88 4.29 -23.29
C GLU A 382 18.83 3.12 -23.55
N HIS A 383 19.28 2.44 -22.49
CA HIS A 383 20.08 1.24 -22.65
C HIS A 383 19.27 0.09 -23.27
N GLU A 384 18.01 -0.09 -22.86
CA GLU A 384 17.09 -1.05 -23.49
C GLU A 384 16.95 -0.78 -24.99
N ARG A 385 16.89 0.50 -25.41
CA ARG A 385 16.77 0.88 -26.82
C ARG A 385 17.88 0.29 -27.69
N THR A 386 19.13 0.23 -27.18
CA THR A 386 20.26 -0.38 -27.90
C THR A 386 20.03 -1.87 -28.18
N PHE A 387 19.48 -2.59 -27.20
CA PHE A 387 19.12 -4.01 -27.37
C PHE A 387 17.92 -4.18 -28.31
N LYS A 388 16.88 -3.39 -28.11
CA LYS A 388 15.67 -3.39 -28.93
C LYS A 388 15.97 -3.13 -30.41
N ALA A 389 16.82 -2.14 -30.70
CA ALA A 389 17.21 -1.81 -32.07
C ALA A 389 17.95 -2.95 -32.79
N ALA A 390 18.65 -3.80 -32.04
CA ALA A 390 19.32 -5.00 -32.54
C ALA A 390 18.45 -6.27 -32.46
N GLY A 391 17.17 -6.15 -32.07
CA GLY A 391 16.25 -7.29 -31.93
C GLY A 391 16.52 -8.19 -30.73
N TRP A 392 17.29 -7.73 -29.72
CA TRP A 392 17.54 -8.51 -28.51
C TRP A 392 16.36 -8.36 -27.53
N ASP A 393 15.77 -9.49 -27.19
CA ASP A 393 14.87 -9.59 -26.05
C ASP A 393 15.65 -9.76 -24.72
N LYS A 394 14.90 -9.75 -23.60
CA LYS A 394 15.47 -9.90 -22.26
C LYS A 394 16.18 -11.24 -22.07
N ALA A 395 15.67 -12.31 -22.67
CA ALA A 395 16.24 -13.66 -22.59
C ALA A 395 17.58 -13.75 -23.31
N ARG A 396 17.72 -13.13 -24.48
CA ARG A 396 18.96 -13.04 -25.23
C ARG A 396 20.03 -12.26 -24.46
N LEU A 397 19.67 -11.11 -23.88
CA LEU A 397 20.59 -10.36 -23.02
C LEU A 397 21.06 -11.20 -21.83
N ARG A 398 20.14 -11.89 -21.15
CA ARG A 398 20.44 -12.78 -20.03
C ARG A 398 21.45 -13.87 -20.43
N GLN A 399 21.24 -14.55 -21.57
CA GLN A 399 22.14 -15.58 -22.07
C GLN A 399 23.55 -15.04 -22.36
N GLU A 400 23.64 -13.85 -22.98
CA GLU A 400 24.92 -13.19 -23.23
C GLU A 400 25.63 -12.86 -21.90
N LEU A 401 24.91 -12.29 -20.93
CA LEU A 401 25.46 -11.99 -19.61
C LEU A 401 25.93 -13.24 -18.86
N GLU A 402 25.17 -14.34 -18.91
CA GLU A 402 25.55 -15.61 -18.31
C GLU A 402 26.87 -16.14 -18.90
N THR A 403 27.09 -15.94 -20.20
CA THR A 403 28.34 -16.31 -20.88
C THR A 403 29.49 -15.39 -20.46
N LEU A 404 29.27 -14.08 -20.46
CA LEU A 404 30.29 -13.07 -20.10
C LEU A 404 30.67 -13.12 -18.61
N LEU A 405 29.80 -13.66 -17.76
CA LEU A 405 30.00 -13.78 -16.32
C LEU A 405 30.52 -15.16 -15.89
N LEU A 406 31.06 -15.95 -16.82
CA LEU A 406 31.90 -17.10 -16.51
C LEU A 406 33.30 -16.61 -16.11
N LEU A 407 33.57 -16.61 -14.81
CA LEU A 407 34.81 -16.10 -14.24
C LEU A 407 35.92 -17.16 -14.30
N PRO A 408 37.16 -16.82 -14.69
CA PRO A 408 38.28 -17.76 -14.66
C PRO A 408 38.58 -18.24 -13.24
N ALA A 409 38.63 -19.56 -13.04
CA ALA A 409 38.81 -20.17 -11.72
C ALA A 409 40.14 -19.74 -11.06
N GLU A 410 41.20 -19.64 -11.86
CA GLU A 410 42.54 -19.18 -11.45
C GLU A 410 42.57 -17.73 -10.96
N GLU A 411 41.66 -16.87 -11.43
CA GLU A 411 41.58 -15.48 -10.99
C GLU A 411 40.77 -15.33 -9.70
N VAL A 412 39.74 -16.15 -9.50
CA VAL A 412 38.79 -15.99 -8.40
C VAL A 412 39.11 -16.86 -7.18
N VAL A 413 40.00 -17.84 -7.30
CA VAL A 413 40.43 -18.67 -6.17
C VAL A 413 41.06 -17.82 -5.06
N ARG A 414 40.81 -18.18 -3.79
CA ARG A 414 41.45 -17.55 -2.63
C ARG A 414 42.97 -17.47 -2.78
N GLY A 415 43.55 -16.33 -2.43
CA GLY A 415 44.99 -16.06 -2.56
C GLY A 415 45.45 -15.59 -3.94
N ALA A 416 44.68 -15.87 -5.02
CA ALA A 416 45.02 -15.37 -6.36
C ALA A 416 45.13 -13.84 -6.38
N GLY A 417 46.13 -13.33 -7.11
CA GLY A 417 46.42 -11.90 -7.18
C GLY A 417 46.84 -11.26 -5.84
N GLY A 418 47.25 -12.05 -4.84
CA GLY A 418 47.59 -11.55 -3.50
C GLY A 418 46.39 -11.19 -2.63
N ILE A 419 45.17 -11.54 -3.07
CA ILE A 419 43.92 -11.24 -2.36
C ILE A 419 43.47 -12.51 -1.63
N ALA A 420 43.43 -12.46 -0.29
CA ALA A 420 43.04 -13.60 0.54
C ALA A 420 41.62 -14.11 0.23
N GLU A 421 40.67 -13.19 -0.03
CA GLU A 421 39.28 -13.52 -0.35
C GLU A 421 39.13 -14.11 -1.77
N GLY A 422 38.10 -14.94 -1.95
CA GLY A 422 37.77 -15.59 -3.21
C GLY A 422 37.02 -16.91 -3.01
N VAL A 423 36.81 -17.62 -4.10
CA VAL A 423 36.21 -18.95 -4.08
C VAL A 423 37.20 -19.97 -3.47
N PRO A 424 36.78 -20.83 -2.52
CA PRO A 424 37.62 -21.90 -2.01
C PRO A 424 38.05 -22.86 -3.12
N ALA A 425 39.32 -23.27 -3.15
CA ALA A 425 39.85 -24.20 -4.16
C ALA A 425 39.06 -25.52 -4.21
N ALA A 426 38.66 -26.05 -3.05
CA ALA A 426 37.82 -27.25 -2.96
C ALA A 426 36.45 -27.09 -3.63
N ALA A 427 35.86 -25.89 -3.62
CA ALA A 427 34.58 -25.61 -4.26
C ALA A 427 34.71 -25.47 -5.79
N LEU A 428 35.90 -25.11 -6.29
CA LEU A 428 36.21 -25.04 -7.72
C LEU A 428 36.46 -26.43 -8.32
N GLY A 429 37.18 -27.30 -7.61
CA GLY A 429 37.63 -28.59 -8.16
C GLY A 429 38.45 -28.39 -9.43
N ASP A 430 38.17 -29.18 -10.47
CA ASP A 430 38.87 -29.09 -11.77
C ASP A 430 38.27 -28.06 -12.75
N ARG A 431 37.25 -27.31 -12.34
CA ARG A 431 36.57 -26.34 -13.22
C ARG A 431 37.53 -25.23 -13.65
N LYS A 432 37.48 -24.88 -14.94
CA LYS A 432 38.25 -23.74 -15.50
C LYS A 432 37.54 -22.41 -15.32
N THR A 433 36.22 -22.43 -15.23
CA THR A 433 35.39 -21.25 -15.00
C THR A 433 34.30 -21.51 -13.96
N VAL A 434 33.81 -20.44 -13.34
CA VAL A 434 32.68 -20.47 -12.40
C VAL A 434 31.74 -19.30 -12.73
N PRO A 435 30.42 -19.52 -12.82
CA PRO A 435 29.50 -18.42 -13.09
C PRO A 435 29.40 -17.48 -11.88
N LYS A 436 29.34 -16.17 -12.14
CA LYS A 436 29.22 -15.11 -11.11
C LYS A 436 28.00 -15.30 -10.21
N PHE A 437 26.86 -15.66 -10.81
CA PHE A 437 25.58 -15.86 -10.11
C PHE A 437 25.19 -17.33 -10.16
N ARG A 438 24.43 -17.78 -9.15
CA ARG A 438 23.73 -19.07 -9.24
C ARG A 438 22.69 -19.04 -10.36
N LYS A 439 22.23 -20.20 -10.83
CA LYS A 439 21.14 -20.28 -11.81
C LYS A 439 19.90 -19.53 -11.28
N GLY A 440 19.40 -18.59 -12.08
CA GLY A 440 18.27 -17.72 -11.72
C GLY A 440 18.59 -16.61 -10.70
N GLY A 441 19.86 -16.42 -10.33
CA GLY A 441 20.29 -15.41 -9.36
C GLY A 441 20.42 -13.98 -9.91
N LEU A 442 20.23 -13.77 -11.21
CA LEU A 442 20.22 -12.44 -11.82
C LEU A 442 18.78 -12.08 -12.20
N LEU A 443 18.25 -10.97 -11.69
CA LEU A 443 16.98 -10.39 -12.13
C LEU A 443 17.27 -9.21 -13.07
N ILE A 444 16.48 -9.06 -14.14
CA ILE A 444 16.62 -7.94 -15.08
C ILE A 444 15.29 -7.19 -15.09
N VAL A 445 15.32 -5.94 -14.66
CA VAL A 445 14.13 -5.10 -14.48
C VAL A 445 14.34 -3.81 -15.24
N ARG A 446 13.31 -3.37 -15.97
CA ARG A 446 13.37 -2.08 -16.67
C ARG A 446 12.74 -0.99 -15.82
N ALA A 447 13.46 0.09 -15.54
CA ALA A 447 12.94 1.29 -14.88
C ALA A 447 13.87 2.49 -15.12
N GLY A 448 13.36 3.70 -14.98
CA GLY A 448 14.16 4.92 -15.02
C GLY A 448 13.73 5.92 -16.11
N GLY A 449 14.53 6.98 -16.25
CA GLY A 449 14.31 8.04 -17.23
C GLY A 449 14.72 7.67 -18.65
N ASP A 450 14.24 8.43 -19.61
CA ASP A 450 14.49 8.28 -21.04
C ASP A 450 15.72 9.07 -21.55
N ALA A 451 16.54 9.59 -20.63
CA ALA A 451 17.74 10.37 -20.91
C ALA A 451 18.90 10.06 -19.94
N GLY A 452 20.14 10.11 -20.45
CA GLY A 452 21.41 10.02 -19.72
C GLY A 452 22.22 8.74 -19.93
N MET A 453 21.68 7.67 -20.53
CA MET A 453 22.35 6.35 -20.70
C MET A 453 23.02 5.85 -19.41
N PHE A 454 22.22 5.73 -18.35
CA PHE A 454 22.63 5.22 -17.05
C PHE A 454 21.76 4.02 -16.66
N SER A 455 22.37 2.92 -16.21
CA SER A 455 21.68 1.77 -15.61
C SER A 455 22.16 1.58 -14.17
N ALA A 456 21.67 0.56 -13.47
CA ALA A 456 22.19 0.26 -12.14
C ALA A 456 22.24 -1.24 -11.85
N VAL A 457 23.13 -1.60 -10.93
CA VAL A 457 23.13 -2.88 -10.24
C VAL A 457 22.65 -2.65 -8.81
N ILE A 458 21.79 -3.54 -8.31
CA ILE A 458 21.49 -3.69 -6.90
C ILE A 458 22.08 -5.03 -6.47
N ALA A 459 23.05 -5.01 -5.57
CA ALA A 459 23.71 -6.23 -5.11
C ALA A 459 22.82 -6.95 -4.09
N GLY A 460 22.76 -8.28 -4.22
CA GLY A 460 22.03 -9.13 -3.28
C GLY A 460 22.86 -9.47 -2.05
N TRP A 461 22.16 -9.91 -1.02
CA TRP A 461 22.77 -10.47 0.18
C TRP A 461 23.72 -11.63 -0.17
N GLY A 462 24.91 -11.64 0.44
CA GLY A 462 25.96 -12.65 0.25
C GLY A 462 25.65 -14.06 0.75
N ALA A 463 24.39 -14.34 1.10
CA ALA A 463 23.85 -15.66 1.35
C ALA A 463 22.57 -15.85 0.52
N SER A 464 22.70 -15.97 -0.80
CA SER A 464 21.56 -16.19 -1.68
C SER A 464 21.16 -17.66 -1.83
N GLY A 465 19.93 -17.90 -2.24
CA GLY A 465 19.38 -19.24 -2.43
C GLY A 465 18.95 -19.92 -1.12
N PRO A 466 18.96 -21.27 -1.07
CA PRO A 466 18.43 -22.03 0.07
C PRO A 466 19.15 -21.82 1.41
N ILE A 467 20.39 -21.30 1.38
CA ILE A 467 21.21 -21.09 2.58
C ILE A 467 20.84 -19.77 3.29
N GLY A 468 20.26 -18.81 2.57
CA GLY A 468 19.88 -17.51 3.14
C GLY A 468 18.56 -17.03 2.56
N SER A 469 18.58 -16.21 1.51
CA SER A 469 17.37 -15.63 0.91
C SER A 469 17.25 -15.91 -0.59
N THR A 470 16.03 -16.25 -1.02
CA THR A 470 15.63 -16.36 -2.41
C THR A 470 14.59 -15.28 -2.71
N PRO A 471 14.67 -14.58 -3.87
CA PRO A 471 13.65 -13.60 -4.23
C PRO A 471 12.27 -14.25 -4.34
N VAL A 472 11.26 -13.66 -3.72
CA VAL A 472 9.90 -14.22 -3.68
C VAL A 472 8.94 -13.33 -4.46
N THR A 473 8.14 -13.92 -5.34
CA THR A 473 7.09 -13.20 -6.08
C THR A 473 5.73 -13.72 -5.66
N VAL A 474 4.84 -12.83 -5.25
CA VAL A 474 3.46 -13.13 -4.87
C VAL A 474 2.48 -12.33 -5.72
N ALA A 475 1.28 -12.89 -5.92
CA ALA A 475 0.18 -12.13 -6.51
C ALA A 475 -0.32 -11.07 -5.51
N ILE A 476 -0.65 -9.89 -6.03
CA ILE A 476 -1.35 -8.85 -5.26
C ILE A 476 -2.85 -9.09 -5.43
N LYS A 477 -3.56 -9.31 -4.32
CA LYS A 477 -5.02 -9.49 -4.29
C LYS A 477 -5.65 -8.17 -3.86
N GLU A 478 -6.49 -7.61 -4.71
CA GLU A 478 -7.25 -6.37 -4.46
C GLU A 478 -8.37 -6.56 -3.45
#